data_AF-A0A7S0BYY6-F1
#
_entry.id   AF-A0A7S0BYY6-F1
#
_cell.length_a   1.000
_cell.length_b   1.000
_cell.length_c   1.000
_cell.angle_alpha   90.00
_cell.angle_beta   90.00
_cell.angle_gamma   90.00
#
_symmetry.space_group_name_H-M   'P 1'
#
loop_
_entity.id
_entity.type
_entity.pdbx_description
1 polymer ?
#
loop_
_entity_poly.entity_id
_entity_poly.type
_entity_poly.pdbx_seq_one_letter_code
_entity_poly.pdbx_strand_id
1 'polypeptide(L)'
;RTGRSVIKSDTEWKEILTPEQFDVLREEGTEPSNTSPLNTIDVDGCFKCAGCDEPLFETTAKFESGTGWPSFYAPIDSEALELSVDLKMGLPRTECRCSACGGHLGHVFGDGPNPTGQRFCINGVAMKFLSSDENPELAEVVSERKNSSPYKVGVGDVLPGILSNGLVGLLFANSFLTNVKTGIQSPFDVLPLLVALYFIFTVAQDVTRLIK
;
A
#
# COMPACT_ATOMS: atom_id res chain seq x y z
N ARG A 1 8.78 -9.00 -20.45
CA ARG A 1 7.60 -8.27 -20.97
C ARG A 1 6.47 -9.26 -21.24
N THR A 2 5.54 -9.43 -20.30
CA THR A 2 4.15 -9.77 -20.66
C THR A 2 3.30 -8.52 -20.91
N GLY A 3 3.87 -7.31 -20.91
CA GLY A 3 3.67 -6.25 -21.92
C GLY A 3 2.28 -5.92 -22.46
N ARG A 4 1.18 -6.24 -21.77
CA ARG A 4 -0.17 -5.99 -22.26
C ARG A 4 -0.95 -5.20 -21.22
N SER A 5 -0.99 -3.88 -21.42
CA SER A 5 -2.01 -3.05 -20.82
C SER A 5 -3.38 -3.62 -21.19
N VAL A 6 -4.18 -3.99 -20.19
CA VAL A 6 -5.52 -4.54 -20.35
C VAL A 6 -6.50 -3.39 -20.37
N ILE A 7 -6.92 -3.02 -21.58
CA ILE A 7 -7.91 -1.97 -21.82
C ILE A 7 -9.25 -2.64 -22.09
N LYS A 8 -10.25 -2.31 -21.27
CA LYS A 8 -11.65 -2.71 -21.44
C LYS A 8 -12.55 -1.55 -21.03
N SER A 9 -13.73 -1.47 -21.63
CA SER A 9 -14.80 -0.57 -21.23
C SER A 9 -15.44 -0.99 -19.91
N ASP A 10 -16.14 -0.06 -19.25
CA ASP A 10 -16.88 -0.34 -18.01
C ASP A 10 -17.92 -1.45 -18.20
N THR A 11 -18.56 -1.51 -19.37
CA THR A 11 -19.52 -2.58 -19.70
C THR A 11 -18.83 -3.94 -19.71
N GLU A 12 -17.69 -4.07 -20.39
CA GLU A 12 -16.92 -5.32 -20.41
C GLU A 12 -16.40 -5.70 -19.02
N TRP A 13 -16.01 -4.72 -18.20
CA TRP A 13 -15.63 -4.97 -16.81
C TRP A 13 -16.80 -5.48 -15.97
N LYS A 14 -17.99 -4.87 -16.10
CA LYS A 14 -19.22 -5.30 -15.40
C LYS A 14 -19.68 -6.70 -15.81
N GLU A 15 -19.31 -7.18 -16.99
CA GLU A 15 -19.61 -8.54 -17.44
C GLU A 15 -18.73 -9.61 -16.78
N ILE A 16 -17.49 -9.26 -16.39
CA ILE A 16 -16.51 -10.24 -15.87
C ILE A 16 -16.19 -10.09 -14.39
N LEU A 17 -16.48 -8.94 -13.79
CA LEU A 17 -16.29 -8.65 -12.37
C LEU A 17 -17.60 -8.84 -11.62
N THR A 18 -17.53 -9.28 -10.37
CA THR A 18 -18.66 -9.14 -9.45
C THR A 18 -18.92 -7.66 -9.16
N PRO A 19 -20.12 -7.27 -8.68
CA PRO A 19 -20.40 -5.88 -8.29
C PRO A 19 -19.37 -5.32 -7.30
N GLU A 20 -18.96 -6.11 -6.30
CA GLU A 20 -17.98 -5.71 -5.29
C GLU A 20 -16.57 -5.56 -5.87
N GLN A 21 -16.19 -6.45 -6.79
CA GLN A 21 -14.93 -6.33 -7.53
C GLN A 21 -14.92 -5.09 -8.42
N PHE A 22 -16.04 -4.76 -9.07
CA PHE A 22 -16.16 -3.57 -9.90
C PHE A 22 -16.06 -2.30 -9.05
N ASP A 23 -16.82 -2.22 -7.95
CA ASP A 23 -16.79 -1.10 -7.00
C ASP A 23 -15.37 -0.82 -6.52
N VAL A 24 -14.65 -1.85 -6.07
CA VAL A 24 -13.27 -1.68 -5.60
C VAL A 24 -12.30 -1.39 -6.75
N LEU A 25 -12.24 -2.23 -7.79
CA LEU A 25 -11.22 -2.10 -8.84
C LEU A 25 -11.42 -0.88 -9.75
N ARG A 26 -12.66 -0.41 -9.94
CA ARG A 26 -13.01 0.61 -10.94
C ARG A 26 -13.60 1.88 -10.35
N GLU A 27 -14.33 1.78 -9.25
CA GLU A 27 -14.93 2.94 -8.57
C GLU A 27 -14.12 3.39 -7.33
N GLU A 28 -12.96 2.75 -7.10
CA GLU A 28 -12.04 3.06 -6.00
C GLU A 28 -12.70 2.91 -4.62
N GLY A 29 -13.61 1.95 -4.52
CA GLY A 29 -14.25 1.53 -3.29
C GLY A 29 -13.28 0.86 -2.31
N THR A 30 -13.77 0.58 -1.10
CA THR A 30 -13.01 -0.15 -0.07
C THR A 30 -13.94 -1.16 0.58
N GLU A 31 -13.54 -2.43 0.59
CA GLU A 31 -14.31 -3.49 1.24
C GLU A 31 -14.33 -3.28 2.77
N PRO A 32 -15.38 -3.71 3.49
CA PRO A 32 -15.38 -3.60 4.95
C PRO A 32 -14.27 -4.44 5.59
N SER A 33 -13.69 -3.94 6.69
CA SER A 33 -12.63 -4.64 7.41
C SER A 33 -13.05 -6.05 7.86
N ASN A 34 -12.11 -6.99 7.85
CA ASN A 34 -12.26 -8.39 8.28
C ASN A 34 -13.27 -9.22 7.47
N THR A 35 -13.63 -8.79 6.25
CA THR A 35 -14.59 -9.52 5.41
C THR A 35 -13.92 -10.49 4.43
N SER A 36 -12.69 -10.19 3.98
CA SER A 36 -12.03 -11.04 2.99
C SER A 36 -11.52 -12.35 3.60
N PRO A 37 -11.76 -13.50 2.95
CA PRO A 37 -11.11 -14.76 3.32
C PRO A 37 -9.60 -14.75 3.07
N LEU A 38 -9.10 -13.81 2.24
CA LEU A 38 -7.67 -13.67 1.95
C LEU A 38 -6.88 -13.12 3.14
N ASN A 39 -7.56 -12.60 4.17
CA ASN A 39 -6.93 -12.16 5.40
C ASN A 39 -6.15 -13.29 6.08
N THR A 40 -6.67 -14.51 6.08
CA THR A 40 -6.12 -15.64 6.87
C THR A 40 -5.31 -16.63 6.05
N ILE A 41 -5.04 -16.34 4.77
CA ILE A 41 -4.21 -17.21 3.93
C ILE A 41 -2.77 -17.18 4.46
N ASP A 42 -2.24 -18.37 4.71
CA ASP A 42 -0.87 -18.64 5.16
C ASP A 42 -0.16 -19.71 4.31
N VAL A 43 -0.87 -20.34 3.37
CA VAL A 43 -0.31 -21.33 2.45
C VAL A 43 0.48 -20.68 1.31
N ASP A 44 1.56 -21.32 0.88
CA ASP A 44 2.41 -20.82 -0.20
C ASP A 44 1.63 -20.65 -1.50
N GLY A 45 1.77 -19.48 -2.13
CA GLY A 45 1.05 -19.15 -3.34
C GLY A 45 1.18 -17.69 -3.75
N CYS A 46 0.34 -17.30 -4.71
CA CYS A 46 0.33 -15.99 -5.33
C CYS A 46 -1.06 -15.34 -5.26
N PHE A 47 -1.07 -14.05 -4.93
CA PHE A 47 -2.23 -13.17 -5.02
C PHE A 47 -2.17 -12.42 -6.35
N LYS A 48 -3.17 -12.64 -7.19
CA LYS A 48 -3.30 -12.01 -8.51
C LYS A 48 -4.40 -10.96 -8.51
N CYS A 49 -4.31 -9.98 -9.39
CA CYS A 49 -5.37 -9.03 -9.66
C CYS A 49 -6.66 -9.76 -10.07
N ALA A 50 -7.77 -9.51 -9.36
CA ALA A 50 -9.05 -10.15 -9.67
C ALA A 50 -9.59 -9.80 -11.07
N GLY A 51 -9.21 -8.63 -11.62
CA GLY A 51 -9.68 -8.20 -12.93
C GLY A 51 -8.85 -8.70 -14.12
N CYS A 52 -7.53 -8.77 -14.01
CA CYS A 52 -6.68 -9.09 -15.17
C CYS A 52 -5.72 -10.26 -14.96
N ASP A 53 -5.79 -10.92 -13.80
CA ASP A 53 -4.94 -12.05 -13.45
C ASP A 53 -3.44 -11.75 -13.35
N GLU A 54 -3.03 -10.47 -13.39
CA GLU A 54 -1.65 -10.04 -13.14
C GLU A 54 -1.19 -10.49 -11.74
N PRO A 55 -0.07 -11.22 -11.61
CA PRO A 55 0.52 -11.54 -10.32
C PRO A 55 0.93 -10.27 -9.55
N LEU A 56 0.51 -10.11 -8.29
CA LEU A 56 0.72 -8.89 -7.50
C LEU A 56 1.59 -9.13 -6.28
N PHE A 57 1.26 -10.15 -5.47
CA PHE A 57 1.92 -10.45 -4.21
C PHE A 57 2.13 -11.95 -4.02
N GLU A 58 3.09 -12.31 -3.17
CA GLU A 58 3.31 -13.68 -2.71
C GLU A 58 2.91 -13.84 -1.25
N THR A 59 2.54 -15.05 -0.85
CA THR A 59 2.32 -15.37 0.57
C THR A 59 3.55 -15.07 1.42
N THR A 60 4.76 -15.28 0.90
CA THR A 60 6.01 -14.97 1.64
C THR A 60 6.15 -13.49 2.01
N ALA A 61 5.49 -12.60 1.27
CA ALA A 61 5.45 -11.17 1.57
C ALA A 61 4.29 -10.78 2.49
N LYS A 62 3.33 -11.68 2.73
CA LYS A 62 2.14 -11.43 3.55
C LYS A 62 2.50 -11.44 5.04
N PHE A 63 1.86 -10.59 5.81
CA PHE A 63 1.99 -10.57 7.27
C PHE A 63 0.69 -10.11 7.96
N GLU A 64 0.54 -10.46 9.22
CA GLU A 64 -0.60 -10.05 10.04
C GLU A 64 -0.40 -8.63 10.58
N SER A 65 -1.08 -7.67 9.97
CA SER A 65 -1.02 -6.25 10.35
C SER A 65 -2.04 -5.85 11.41
N GLY A 66 -3.10 -6.65 11.59
CA GLY A 66 -4.24 -6.32 12.45
C GLY A 66 -5.18 -5.24 11.89
N THR A 67 -5.01 -4.83 10.63
CA THR A 67 -5.83 -3.77 10.02
C THR A 67 -7.21 -4.26 9.57
N GLY A 68 -7.34 -5.57 9.32
CA GLY A 68 -8.56 -6.19 8.78
C GLY A 68 -8.57 -6.35 7.26
N TRP A 69 -7.47 -6.03 6.57
CA TRP A 69 -7.28 -6.27 5.14
C TRP A 69 -5.97 -7.02 4.87
N PRO A 70 -5.88 -7.82 3.79
CA PRO A 70 -4.64 -8.46 3.38
C PRO A 70 -3.49 -7.45 3.32
N SER A 71 -2.38 -7.79 3.99
CA SER A 71 -1.24 -6.90 4.17
C SER A 71 0.05 -7.56 3.73
N PHE A 72 0.82 -6.87 2.90
CA PHE A 72 2.09 -7.35 2.35
C PHE A 72 3.19 -6.34 2.55
N TYR A 73 4.45 -6.78 2.71
CA TYR A 73 5.57 -5.86 2.83
C TYR A 73 6.19 -5.49 1.48
N ALA A 74 5.95 -6.25 0.41
CA ALA A 74 6.44 -5.97 -0.93
C ALA A 74 5.54 -6.62 -2.00
N PRO A 75 5.38 -6.01 -3.19
CA PRO A 75 4.88 -6.68 -4.37
C PRO A 75 5.89 -7.71 -4.89
N ILE A 76 5.46 -8.53 -5.86
CA ILE A 76 6.32 -9.55 -6.47
C ILE A 76 7.54 -8.96 -7.17
N ASP A 77 7.41 -7.76 -7.75
CA ASP A 77 8.47 -7.02 -8.43
C ASP A 77 8.14 -5.53 -8.49
N SER A 78 9.04 -4.72 -9.04
CA SER A 78 8.87 -3.27 -9.21
C SER A 78 7.86 -2.85 -10.28
N GLU A 79 7.36 -3.77 -11.10
CA GLU A 79 6.48 -3.48 -12.24
C GLU A 79 5.03 -3.91 -11.99
N ALA A 80 4.73 -4.72 -10.96
CA ALA A 80 3.39 -5.25 -10.70
C ALA A 80 2.37 -4.18 -10.30
N LEU A 81 2.84 -3.09 -9.70
CA LEU A 81 1.99 -2.01 -9.16
C LEU A 81 2.35 -0.65 -9.76
N GLU A 82 1.32 0.16 -9.96
CA GLU A 82 1.45 1.60 -10.13
C GLU A 82 1.08 2.30 -8.83
N LEU A 83 1.98 3.18 -8.35
CA LEU A 83 1.79 3.95 -7.12
C LEU A 83 1.50 5.41 -7.46
N SER A 84 0.47 5.97 -6.84
CA SER A 84 0.05 7.36 -7.08
C SER A 84 -0.44 8.04 -5.81
N VAL A 85 -0.28 9.36 -5.72
CA VAL A 85 -0.75 10.14 -4.56
C VAL A 85 -2.27 10.29 -4.60
N ASP A 86 -2.92 9.89 -3.51
CA ASP A 86 -4.34 10.04 -3.24
C ASP A 86 -4.58 11.08 -2.13
N LEU A 87 -5.38 12.10 -2.44
CA LEU A 87 -5.72 13.21 -1.54
C LEU A 87 -7.19 13.20 -1.07
N LYS A 88 -7.97 12.17 -1.40
CA LYS A 88 -9.44 12.15 -1.18
C LYS A 88 -9.86 12.30 0.28
N MET A 89 -9.02 11.90 1.23
CA MET A 89 -9.30 12.02 2.68
C MET A 89 -8.61 13.22 3.35
N GLY A 90 -8.12 14.20 2.59
CA GLY A 90 -7.47 15.40 3.13
C GLY A 90 -6.05 15.18 3.67
N LEU A 91 -5.64 13.92 3.86
CA LEU A 91 -4.27 13.51 4.10
C LEU A 91 -3.76 12.72 2.90
N PRO A 92 -2.54 12.99 2.42
CA PRO A 92 -1.97 12.24 1.31
C PRO A 92 -1.69 10.80 1.72
N ARG A 93 -2.20 9.88 0.91
CA ARG A 93 -1.89 8.45 0.94
C ARG A 93 -1.28 8.07 -0.40
N THR A 94 -0.59 6.95 -0.45
CA THR A 94 -0.09 6.40 -1.72
C THR A 94 -1.00 5.24 -2.11
N GLU A 95 -1.79 5.46 -3.15
CA GLU A 95 -2.68 4.45 -3.72
C GLU A 95 -1.88 3.42 -4.51
N CYS A 96 -2.30 2.16 -4.41
CA CYS A 96 -1.80 1.03 -5.17
C CYS A 96 -2.81 0.66 -6.26
N ARG A 97 -2.40 0.70 -7.53
CA ARG A 97 -3.16 0.17 -8.67
C ARG A 97 -2.40 -0.98 -9.32
N CYS A 98 -3.14 -1.91 -9.93
CA CYS A 98 -2.55 -2.92 -10.80
C CYS A 98 -1.96 -2.24 -12.04
N SER A 99 -0.67 -2.41 -12.31
CA SER A 99 0.00 -1.76 -13.46
C SER A 99 -0.53 -2.25 -14.81
N ALA A 100 -1.03 -3.48 -14.88
CA ALA A 100 -1.51 -4.09 -16.11
C ALA A 100 -2.89 -3.55 -16.52
N CYS A 101 -3.82 -3.35 -15.59
CA CYS A 101 -5.21 -2.98 -15.91
C CYS A 101 -5.70 -1.68 -15.27
N GLY A 102 -4.85 -0.99 -14.50
CA GLY A 102 -5.18 0.24 -13.78
C GLY A 102 -6.19 0.07 -12.65
N GLY A 103 -6.52 -1.16 -12.26
CA GLY A 103 -7.53 -1.41 -11.23
C GLY A 103 -7.04 -0.99 -9.84
N HIS A 104 -7.88 -0.29 -9.07
CA HIS A 104 -7.60 0.07 -7.68
C HIS A 104 -7.49 -1.15 -6.79
N LEU A 105 -6.43 -1.22 -6.00
CA LEU A 105 -6.16 -2.34 -5.10
C LEU A 105 -6.27 -1.91 -3.62
N GLY A 106 -5.71 -0.75 -3.28
CA GLY A 106 -5.67 -0.26 -1.90
C GLY A 106 -4.62 0.82 -1.74
N HIS A 107 -3.90 0.82 -0.62
CA HIS A 107 -2.89 1.83 -0.31
C HIS A 107 -1.65 1.22 0.33
N VAL A 108 -0.51 1.88 0.13
CA VAL A 108 0.75 1.57 0.79
C VAL A 108 1.05 2.59 1.89
N PHE A 109 1.52 2.09 3.02
CA PHE A 109 1.86 2.87 4.21
C PHE A 109 3.29 2.58 4.67
N GLY A 110 3.93 3.57 5.27
CA GLY A 110 5.28 3.47 5.82
C GLY A 110 5.33 2.89 7.24
N ASP A 111 4.50 1.92 7.59
CA ASP A 111 4.43 1.30 8.93
C ASP A 111 4.54 -0.23 8.87
N GLY A 112 5.10 -0.76 7.78
CA GLY A 112 5.31 -2.20 7.61
C GLY A 112 6.59 -2.73 8.27
N PRO A 113 6.77 -4.06 8.23
CA PRO A 113 7.94 -4.73 8.77
C PRO A 113 9.18 -4.55 7.87
N ASN A 114 10.35 -4.92 8.40
CA ASN A 114 11.54 -5.14 7.58
C ASN A 114 11.26 -6.24 6.54
N PRO A 115 11.91 -6.23 5.36
CA PRO A 115 13.02 -5.34 4.98
C PRO A 115 12.61 -3.99 4.37
N THR A 116 11.38 -3.86 3.87
CA THR A 116 10.96 -2.65 3.13
C THR A 116 10.47 -1.52 4.04
N GLY A 117 9.94 -1.87 5.22
CA GLY A 117 9.21 -0.94 6.07
C GLY A 117 7.88 -0.44 5.47
N GLN A 118 7.44 -1.06 4.37
CA GLN A 118 6.19 -0.73 3.67
C GLN A 118 5.10 -1.73 4.05
N ARG A 119 3.87 -1.26 4.13
CA ARG A 119 2.67 -2.09 4.30
C ARG A 119 1.71 -1.78 3.16
N PHE A 120 1.64 -2.69 2.20
CA PHE A 120 0.64 -2.72 1.15
C PHE A 120 -0.65 -3.30 1.74
N CYS A 121 -1.61 -2.42 2.03
CA CYS A 121 -2.91 -2.77 2.59
C CYS A 121 -3.92 -2.84 1.45
N ILE A 122 -4.30 -4.05 1.06
CA ILE A 122 -4.98 -4.32 -0.21
C ILE A 122 -6.35 -4.88 0.06
N ASN A 123 -7.37 -4.41 -0.65
CA ASN A 123 -8.69 -5.01 -0.64
C ASN A 123 -8.61 -6.47 -1.12
N GLY A 124 -9.11 -7.40 -0.32
CA GLY A 124 -9.13 -8.80 -0.68
C GLY A 124 -10.03 -9.10 -1.87
N VAL A 125 -11.19 -8.43 -2.02
CA VAL A 125 -12.03 -8.55 -3.23
C VAL A 125 -11.30 -8.14 -4.51
N ALA A 126 -10.27 -7.29 -4.42
CA ALA A 126 -9.48 -6.88 -5.58
C ALA A 126 -8.48 -7.96 -6.03
N MET A 127 -8.39 -9.08 -5.31
CA MET A 127 -7.44 -10.15 -5.56
C MET A 127 -8.08 -11.53 -5.65
N LYS A 128 -7.37 -12.46 -6.28
CA LYS A 128 -7.61 -13.90 -6.27
C LYS A 128 -6.35 -14.60 -5.77
N PHE A 129 -6.51 -15.64 -4.97
CA PHE A 129 -5.38 -16.45 -4.50
C PHE A 129 -5.28 -17.75 -5.31
N LEU A 130 -4.06 -18.16 -5.65
CA LEU A 130 -3.73 -19.46 -6.21
C LEU A 130 -2.57 -20.05 -5.40
N SER A 131 -2.76 -21.25 -4.86
CA SER A 131 -1.69 -21.94 -4.16
C SER A 131 -0.61 -22.42 -5.13
N SER A 132 0.63 -22.50 -4.66
CA SER A 132 1.76 -23.01 -5.46
C SER A 132 1.56 -24.49 -5.86
N ASP A 133 0.87 -25.27 -5.03
CA ASP A 133 0.55 -26.68 -5.32
C ASP A 133 -0.46 -26.83 -6.47
N GLU A 134 -1.46 -25.93 -6.54
CA GLU A 134 -2.46 -25.92 -7.61
C GLU A 134 -1.90 -25.38 -8.93
N ASN A 135 -0.89 -24.51 -8.87
CA ASN A 135 -0.29 -23.91 -10.06
C ASN A 135 1.24 -23.75 -9.97
N PRO A 136 2.01 -24.82 -10.21
CA PRO A 136 3.47 -24.80 -10.15
C PRO A 136 4.11 -23.87 -11.21
N GLU A 137 3.50 -23.77 -12.39
CA GLU A 137 4.00 -22.91 -13.48
C GLU A 137 3.94 -21.43 -13.08
N LEU A 138 2.85 -21.01 -12.43
CA LEU A 138 2.75 -19.67 -11.88
C LEU A 138 3.81 -19.42 -10.79
N ALA A 139 4.06 -20.40 -9.92
CA ALA A 139 5.08 -20.26 -8.87
C ALA A 139 6.49 -20.05 -9.45
N GLU A 140 6.82 -20.73 -10.56
CA GLU A 140 8.07 -20.52 -11.29
C GLU A 140 8.15 -19.10 -11.89
N VAL A 141 7.10 -18.67 -12.60
CA VAL A 141 7.03 -17.30 -13.18
C VAL A 141 7.20 -16.23 -12.11
N VAL A 142 6.53 -16.37 -10.97
CA VAL A 142 6.62 -15.40 -9.88
C VAL A 142 8.04 -15.36 -9.30
N SER A 143 8.66 -16.52 -9.10
CA SER A 143 10.04 -16.63 -8.61
C SER A 143 11.04 -15.95 -9.56
N GLU A 144 10.89 -16.15 -10.88
CA GLU A 144 11.73 -15.50 -11.89
C GLU A 144 11.58 -13.98 -11.90
N ARG A 145 10.35 -13.48 -11.80
CA ARG A 145 10.06 -12.03 -11.76
C ARG A 145 10.68 -11.36 -10.54
N LYS A 146 10.49 -11.95 -9.37
CA LYS A 146 11.05 -11.46 -8.10
C LYS A 146 12.58 -11.39 -8.14
N ASN A 147 13.23 -12.37 -8.76
CA ASN A 147 14.68 -12.42 -8.88
C ASN A 147 15.22 -11.42 -9.93
N SER A 148 14.48 -11.19 -11.01
CA SER A 148 14.92 -10.33 -12.11
C SER A 148 14.71 -8.83 -11.83
N SER A 149 13.65 -8.46 -11.11
CA SER A 149 13.35 -7.06 -10.77
C SER A 149 12.80 -6.92 -9.35
N PRO A 150 13.59 -7.22 -8.31
CA PRO A 150 13.12 -7.17 -6.93
C PRO A 150 12.63 -5.77 -6.58
N TYR A 151 11.49 -5.70 -5.90
CA TYR A 151 10.96 -4.43 -5.41
C TYR A 151 11.96 -3.76 -4.45
N LYS A 152 12.26 -2.49 -4.71
CA LYS A 152 13.05 -1.62 -3.86
C LYS A 152 12.28 -0.34 -3.66
N VAL A 153 12.24 0.15 -2.42
CA VAL A 153 11.56 1.40 -2.08
C VAL A 153 12.24 2.54 -2.83
N GLY A 154 11.50 3.18 -3.74
CA GLY A 154 11.98 4.30 -4.53
C GLY A 154 11.72 5.64 -3.85
N VAL A 155 12.42 6.68 -4.32
CA VAL A 155 12.16 8.07 -3.89
C VAL A 155 10.70 8.46 -4.12
N GLY A 156 10.12 8.05 -5.25
CA GLY A 156 8.71 8.31 -5.57
C GLY A 156 7.73 7.73 -4.55
N ASP A 157 8.08 6.61 -3.91
CA ASP A 157 7.19 5.87 -3.01
C ASP A 157 7.05 6.57 -1.66
N VAL A 158 8.12 7.21 -1.18
CA VAL A 158 8.16 7.84 0.16
C VAL A 158 8.12 9.37 0.14
N LEU A 159 8.44 10.01 -1.00
CA LEU A 159 8.48 11.47 -1.10
C LEU A 159 7.15 12.14 -0.71
N PRO A 160 5.97 11.65 -1.12
CA PRO A 160 4.70 12.22 -0.67
C PRO A 160 4.52 12.15 0.86
N GLY A 161 4.96 11.05 1.47
CA GLY A 161 4.96 10.87 2.92
C GLY A 161 5.91 11.84 3.61
N ILE A 162 7.15 11.97 3.12
CA ILE A 162 8.16 12.90 3.64
C ILE A 162 7.64 14.34 3.62
N LEU A 163 7.08 14.78 2.50
CA LEU A 163 6.59 16.16 2.33
C LEU A 163 5.40 16.45 3.24
N SER A 164 4.45 15.52 3.32
CA SER A 164 3.23 15.71 4.10
C SER A 164 3.47 15.61 5.61
N ASN A 165 4.19 14.58 6.06
CA ASN A 165 4.59 14.43 7.45
C ASN A 165 5.50 15.59 7.87
N GLY A 166 6.42 16.02 7.01
CA GLY A 166 7.27 17.20 7.25
C GLY A 166 6.45 18.47 7.45
N LEU A 167 5.46 18.73 6.59
CA LEU A 167 4.57 19.88 6.72
C LEU A 167 3.77 19.84 8.02
N VAL A 168 3.16 18.70 8.35
CA VAL A 168 2.38 18.54 9.58
C VAL A 168 3.28 18.71 10.81
N GLY A 169 4.46 18.09 10.81
CA GLY A 169 5.46 18.24 11.87
C GLY A 169 5.86 19.70 12.10
N LEU A 170 6.08 20.46 11.02
CA LEU A 170 6.39 21.89 11.10
C LEU A 170 5.22 22.72 11.68
N LEU A 171 3.99 22.44 11.28
CA LEU A 171 2.81 23.13 11.82
C LEU A 171 2.67 22.93 13.33
N PHE A 172 2.82 21.69 13.80
CA PHE A 172 2.75 21.38 15.23
C PHE A 172 3.96 21.92 16.01
N ALA A 173 5.16 21.90 15.43
CA ALA A 173 6.32 22.54 16.03
C ALA A 173 6.11 24.05 16.19
N ASN A 174 5.55 24.72 15.18
CA ASN A 174 5.23 26.14 15.24
C ASN A 174 4.13 26.44 16.27
N SER A 175 3.13 25.58 16.39
CA SER A 175 2.11 25.66 17.45
C SER A 175 2.74 25.56 18.84
N PHE A 176 3.65 24.60 19.06
CA PHE A 176 4.39 24.50 20.31
C PHE A 176 5.24 25.74 20.60
N LEU A 177 5.99 26.24 19.62
CA LEU A 177 6.79 27.47 19.76
C LEU A 177 5.92 28.68 20.10
N THR A 178 4.68 28.72 19.60
CA THR A 178 3.71 29.76 19.96
C THR A 178 3.32 29.64 21.43
N ASN A 179 3.00 28.44 21.92
CA ASN A 179 2.70 28.21 23.33
C ASN A 179 3.86 28.61 24.24
N VAL A 180 5.10 28.31 23.85
CA VAL A 180 6.30 28.74 24.59
C VAL A 180 6.40 30.27 24.64
N LYS A 181 6.15 30.96 23.53
CA LYS A 181 6.17 32.44 23.47
C LYS A 181 5.06 33.09 24.29
N THR A 182 3.87 32.48 24.34
CA THR A 182 2.73 33.00 25.10
C THR A 182 2.70 32.53 26.57
N GLY A 183 3.62 31.63 26.94
CA GLY A 183 3.69 30.99 28.24
C GLY A 183 2.88 29.70 28.31
N ILE A 184 3.49 28.64 28.83
CA ILE A 184 2.83 27.35 29.09
C ILE A 184 1.95 27.50 30.33
N GLN A 185 0.64 27.29 30.16
CA GLN A 185 -0.36 27.39 31.23
C GLN A 185 -0.90 26.03 31.66
N SER A 186 -0.78 25.02 30.78
CA SER A 186 -1.32 23.69 30.97
C SER A 186 -0.35 22.62 30.47
N PRO A 187 -0.35 21.40 31.06
CA PRO A 187 0.36 20.26 30.50
C PRO A 187 -0.05 19.93 29.05
N PHE A 188 -1.24 20.33 28.59
CA PHE A 188 -1.66 20.11 27.21
C PHE A 188 -0.94 21.02 26.20
N ASP A 189 -0.33 22.11 26.66
CA ASP A 189 0.40 23.05 25.79
C ASP A 189 1.70 22.43 25.23
N VAL A 190 2.17 21.32 25.80
CA VAL A 190 3.29 20.54 25.26
C VAL A 190 2.86 19.46 24.27
N LEU A 191 1.56 19.16 24.14
CA LEU A 191 1.06 18.13 23.23
C LEU A 191 1.48 18.38 21.77
N PRO A 192 1.48 19.63 21.24
CA PRO A 192 1.96 19.89 19.90
C PRO A 192 3.42 19.47 19.67
N LEU A 193 4.28 19.52 20.70
CA LEU A 193 5.65 19.04 20.59
C LEU A 193 5.71 17.52 20.38
N LEU A 194 4.90 16.76 21.11
CA LEU A 194 4.85 15.30 20.96
C LEU A 194 4.38 14.90 19.56
N VAL A 195 3.37 15.59 19.04
CA VAL A 195 2.88 15.38 17.67
C VAL A 195 3.97 15.74 16.65
N ALA A 196 4.65 16.88 16.83
CA ALA A 196 5.74 17.27 15.95
C ALA A 196 6.88 16.24 15.92
N LEU A 197 7.30 15.74 17.10
CA LEU A 197 8.35 14.73 17.22
C LEU A 197 7.95 13.41 16.54
N TYR A 198 6.69 12.99 16.66
CA TYR A 198 6.17 11.82 15.95
C TYR A 198 6.36 11.97 14.43
N PHE A 199 5.91 13.07 13.85
CA PHE A 199 6.03 13.27 12.40
C PHE A 199 7.47 13.43 11.92
N ILE A 200 8.33 14.11 12.69
CA ILE A 200 9.77 14.20 12.41
C ILE A 200 10.41 12.80 12.40
N PHE A 201 10.04 11.95 13.37
CA PHE A 201 10.51 10.58 13.43
C PHE A 201 10.05 9.76 12.22
N THR A 202 8.78 9.88 11.81
CA THR A 202 8.26 9.23 10.59
C THR A 202 9.03 9.66 9.34
N VAL A 203 9.30 10.96 9.18
CA VAL A 203 10.14 11.47 8.08
C VAL A 203 11.53 10.86 8.11
N ALA A 204 12.17 10.77 9.29
CA ALA A 204 13.49 10.16 9.41
C ALA A 204 13.48 8.66 9.04
N GLN A 205 12.42 7.93 9.37
CA GLN A 205 12.23 6.55 8.95
C GLN A 205 12.10 6.43 7.43
N ASP A 206 11.28 7.28 6.79
CA ASP A 206 11.12 7.32 5.34
C ASP A 206 12.43 7.63 4.61
N VAL A 207 13.22 8.58 5.11
CA VAL A 207 14.55 8.88 4.57
C VAL A 207 15.49 7.69 4.73
N THR A 208 15.44 7.00 5.87
CA THR A 208 16.30 5.82 6.12
C THR A 208 15.99 4.68 5.15
N ARG A 209 14.72 4.52 4.74
CA ARG A 209 14.29 3.51 3.74
C ARG A 209 14.87 3.76 2.35
N LEU A 210 15.21 5.00 2.00
CA LEU A 210 15.85 5.31 0.71
C LEU A 210 17.33 4.99 0.67
N ILE A 211 17.97 4.92 1.83
CA ILE A 211 19.43 4.76 1.95
C ILE A 211 19.83 3.28 2.06
N LYS A 212 18.89 2.41 2.46
CA LYS A 212 19.09 0.97 2.65
C LYS A 212 18.60 0.18 1.45
#